data_AF-A0A9Q0NEE5-F1
#
_entry.id   AF-A0A9Q0NEE5-F1
#
_cell.length_a   1.000
_cell.length_b   1.000
_cell.length_c   1.000
_cell.angle_alpha   90.00
_cell.angle_beta   90.00
_cell.angle_gamma   90.00
#
_symmetry.space_group_name_H-M   'P 1'
#
loop_
_entity.id
_entity.type
_entity.pdbx_description
1 polymer ?
#
loop_
_entity_poly.entity_id
_entity_poly.type
_entity_poly.pdbx_seq_one_letter_code
_entity_poly.pdbx_strand_id
1 'polypeptide(L)' 'MIVIRIPHEGLLLFAIINVVAVFINPSNSQQIFGHSEKQRYDGWYNNMAHPDWGSVAEKVFQQEIIFGQDTKWI' A
#
# COMPACT_ATOMS: atom_id res chain seq x y z
N MET A 1 -26.72 -39.70 22.30
CA MET A 1 -25.54 -39.26 21.54
C MET A 1 -25.76 -39.68 20.08
N ILE A 2 -25.96 -38.73 19.16
CA ILE A 2 -26.17 -39.04 17.74
C ILE A 2 -24.84 -38.82 17.01
N VAL A 3 -24.33 -39.86 16.35
CA VAL A 3 -23.13 -39.78 15.50
C VAL A 3 -23.58 -39.71 14.05
N ILE A 4 -23.41 -38.55 13.42
CA ILE A 4 -23.74 -38.36 12.00
C ILE A 4 -22.50 -38.72 11.17
N ARG A 5 -22.58 -39.79 10.38
CA ARG A 5 -21.52 -40.19 9.45
C ARG A 5 -21.79 -39.55 8.10
N ILE A 6 -20.97 -38.57 7.71
CA ILE A 6 -21.08 -37.93 6.39
C ILE A 6 -20.35 -38.82 5.36
N PRO A 7 -21.04 -39.27 4.30
CA PRO A 7 -20.40 -40.01 3.21
C PRO A 7 -19.38 -39.13 2.47
N HIS A 8 -18.31 -39.74 1.96
CA HIS A 8 -17.21 -39.03 1.30
C HIS A 8 -17.66 -38.39 -0.02
N GLU A 9 -18.68 -38.98 -0.65
CA GLU A 9 -19.41 -38.46 -1.80
C GLU A 9 -20.11 -37.13 -1.47
N GLY A 10 -20.64 -36.99 -0.24
CA GLY A 10 -21.24 -35.74 0.23
C GLY A 10 -20.22 -34.62 0.44
N LEU A 11 -19.02 -34.97 0.93
CA LEU A 11 -17.91 -34.02 1.08
C LEU A 11 -17.40 -33.54 -0.28
N LEU A 12 -17.29 -34.46 -1.26
CA LEU A 12 -16.86 -34.14 -2.62
C LEU A 12 -17.85 -33.19 -3.29
N LEU A 13 -19.16 -33.45 -3.17
CA LEU A 13 -20.20 -32.57 -3.73
C LEU A 13 -20.18 -31.19 -3.09
N PHE A 14 -20.02 -31.10 -1.77
CA PHE A 14 -19.89 -29.81 -1.08
C PHE A 14 -18.67 -29.03 -1.58
N ALA A 15 -17.52 -29.69 -1.74
CA ALA A 15 -16.32 -29.05 -2.28
C ALA A 15 -16.53 -28.52 -3.70
N ILE A 16 -17.15 -29.31 -4.59
CA ILE A 16 -17.44 -28.90 -5.97
C ILE A 16 -18.38 -27.70 -5.99
N ILE A 17 -19.45 -27.69 -5.19
CA ILE A 17 -20.40 -26.57 -5.14
C ILE A 17 -19.70 -25.28 -4.72
N ASN A 18 -18.83 -25.33 -3.70
CA ASN A 18 -18.11 -24.15 -3.25
C ASN A 18 -17.14 -23.63 -4.33
N VAL A 19 -16.42 -24.53 -5.00
CA VAL A 19 -15.53 -24.16 -6.11
C VAL A 19 -16.30 -23.50 -7.25
N VAL A 20 -17.42 -24.11 -7.67
CA VAL A 20 -18.29 -23.57 -8.72
C VAL A 20 -18.88 -22.22 -8.32
N ALA A 21 -19.29 -22.05 -7.06
CA ALA A 21 -19.81 -20.78 -6.57
C ALA A 21 -18.78 -19.64 -6.67
N VAL A 22 -17.48 -19.90 -6.51
CA VAL A 22 -16.44 -18.86 -6.73
C VAL A 22 -16.41 -18.40 -8.19
N PHE A 23 -16.61 -19.32 -9.15
CA PHE A 23 -16.59 -18.99 -10.58
C PHE A 23 -17.89 -18.37 -11.10
N ILE A 24 -19.03 -18.65 -10.45
CA ILE A 24 -20.33 -18.09 -10.83
C ILE A 24 -20.56 -16.70 -10.24
N ASN A 25 -19.83 -16.29 -9.20
CA ASN A 25 -19.89 -14.94 -8.68
C ASN A 25 -18.86 -14.06 -9.40
N PRO A 26 -19.21 -13.37 -10.50
CA PRO A 26 -18.35 -12.30 -10.99
C PRO A 26 -18.25 -11.28 -9.86
N SER A 27 -17.06 -11.15 -9.29
CA SER A 27 -16.77 -10.02 -8.41
C SER A 27 -17.09 -8.77 -9.22
N ASN A 28 -18.08 -8.00 -8.77
CA ASN A 28 -18.30 -6.65 -9.25
C ASN A 28 -17.07 -5.84 -8.84
N SER A 29 -16.00 -5.95 -9.64
CA SER A 29 -14.82 -5.10 -9.53
C SER A 29 -15.29 -3.72 -9.94
N GLN A 30 -15.80 -2.97 -8.97
CA GLN A 30 -15.94 -1.54 -9.11
C GLN A 30 -14.52 -1.03 -9.40
N GLN A 31 -14.27 -0.69 -10.65
CA GLN A 31 -13.04 -0.02 -11.05
C GLN A 31 -13.00 1.28 -10.26
N ILE A 32 -12.21 1.30 -9.18
CA ILE A 32 -11.87 2.54 -8.50
C ILE A 32 -10.94 3.26 -9.47
N PHE A 33 -11.50 4.10 -10.32
CA PHE A 33 -10.73 5.07 -11.07
C PHE A 33 -10.17 6.09 -10.07
N GLY A 34 -9.03 5.76 -9.46
CA GLY A 34 -8.29 6.72 -8.66
C GLY A 34 -7.80 7.83 -9.59
N HIS A 35 -8.40 9.01 -9.48
CA HIS A 35 -7.82 10.21 -10.07
C HIS A 35 -6.60 10.59 -9.24
N SER A 36 -5.42 10.13 -9.66
CA SER A 36 -4.16 10.59 -9.08
C SER A 36 -3.75 11.87 -9.78
N GLU A 37 -3.44 12.91 -9.01
CA GLU A 37 -2.82 14.11 -9.56
C GLU A 37 -1.40 13.78 -10.03
N LYS A 38 -1.06 14.16 -11.26
CA LYS A 38 0.28 13.94 -11.81
C LYS A 38 1.27 14.87 -11.08
N GLN A 39 2.25 14.27 -10.41
CA GLN A 39 3.34 15.02 -9.78
C GLN A 39 4.13 15.83 -10.82
N ARG A 40 4.48 17.07 -10.46
CA ARG A 40 5.25 17.98 -11.31
C ARG A 40 6.74 17.58 -11.36
N TYR A 41 7.38 17.85 -12.49
CA TYR A 41 8.80 17.56 -12.70
C TYR A 41 9.75 18.51 -11.97
N ASP A 42 9.25 19.67 -11.55
CA ASP A 42 10.04 20.73 -10.90
C ASP A 42 10.00 20.67 -9.37
N GLY A 43 9.29 19.69 -8.79
CA GLY A 43 9.19 19.46 -7.35
C GLY A 43 8.25 20.40 -6.59
N TRP A 44 7.64 21.38 -7.27
CA TRP A 44 6.72 22.31 -6.63
C TRP A 44 5.40 21.65 -6.19
N TYR A 45 4.82 22.17 -5.11
CA TYR A 45 3.53 21.77 -4.51
C TYR A 45 3.47 20.35 -3.95
N ASN A 46 4.61 19.69 -3.74
CA ASN A 46 4.65 18.40 -3.08
C ASN A 46 4.31 18.49 -1.57
N ASN A 47 4.66 19.60 -0.92
CA ASN A 47 4.30 19.88 0.46
C ASN A 47 3.22 20.98 0.52
N MET A 48 2.11 20.69 1.20
CA MET A 48 0.96 21.58 1.30
C MET A 48 1.25 22.88 2.07
N ALA A 49 2.12 22.83 3.08
CA ALA A 49 2.49 24.00 3.88
C ALA A 49 3.62 24.83 3.25
N HIS A 50 4.49 24.18 2.49
CA HIS A 50 5.67 24.79 1.87
C HIS A 50 5.80 24.33 0.40
N PRO A 51 5.08 24.98 -0.53
CA PRO A 51 5.02 24.55 -1.93
C PRO A 51 6.36 24.52 -2.66
N ASP A 52 7.36 25.26 -2.18
CA ASP A 52 8.69 25.38 -2.77
C ASP A 52 9.68 24.31 -2.26
N TRP A 53 9.35 23.60 -1.19
CA TRP A 53 10.25 22.59 -0.60
C TRP A 53 10.51 21.42 -1.54
N GLY A 54 11.79 21.16 -1.76
CA GLY A 54 12.25 20.12 -2.69
C GLY A 54 12.08 20.50 -4.16
N SER A 55 11.77 21.76 -4.47
CA SER A 55 11.74 22.25 -5.84
C SER A 55 13.14 22.44 -6.42
N VAL A 56 13.26 22.31 -7.74
CA VAL A 56 14.58 22.37 -8.42
C VAL A 56 15.28 23.74 -8.30
N ALA A 57 14.53 24.78 -7.97
CA ALA A 57 15.04 26.15 -7.80
C ALA A 57 15.32 26.50 -6.32
N GLU A 58 14.95 25.63 -5.37
CA GLU A 58 15.20 25.84 -3.96
C GLU A 58 16.69 25.68 -3.65
N LYS A 59 17.21 26.49 -2.72
CA LYS A 59 18.55 26.30 -2.19
C LYS A 59 18.56 25.05 -1.31
N VAL A 60 19.55 24.19 -1.50
CA VAL A 60 19.78 23.04 -0.62
C VAL A 60 20.02 23.57 0.79
N PHE A 61 19.11 23.24 1.71
CA PHE A 61 19.36 23.40 3.14
C PHE A 61 20.42 22.36 3.55
N GLN A 62 21.68 22.80 3.62
CA GLN A 62 22.72 22.01 4.24
C GLN A 62 22.54 22.08 5.75
N GLN A 63 22.15 20.96 6.34
CA GLN A 63 22.29 20.77 7.78
C GLN A 63 23.78 20.60 8.05
N GLU A 64 24.38 21.51 8.82
CA GLU A 64 25.75 21.36 9.30
C GLU A 64 25.77 20.13 10.22
N ILE A 65 26.12 18.97 9.67
CA ILE A 65 26.58 17.86 10.48
C ILE A 65 27.93 18.31 11.00
N ILE A 66 27.95 18.87 12.21
CA ILE A 66 29.17 19.09 12.97
C ILE A 66 29.73 17.69 13.24
N PHE A 67 30.64 17.23 12.37
CA PHE A 67 31.46 16.07 12.63
C PHE A 67 32.41 16.43 13.78
N GLY A 68 31.94 16.22 15.01
CA GLY A 68 32.73 16.05 16.22
C GLY A 68 33.86 17.05 16.42
N GLN A 69 33.55 18.30 16.75
CA GLN A 69 34.43 19.05 17.65
C GLN A 69 34.04 18.68 19.08
N ASP A 70 34.51 17.54 19.60
CA ASP A 70 34.55 17.25 21.03
C ASP A 70 35.29 15.93 21.31
N THR A 71 36.62 15.94 21.25
CA THR A 71 37.46 15.16 22.17
C THR A 71 38.79 15.88 22.39
N LYS A 72 38.81 16.89 23.26
CA LYS A 72 40.01 17.23 24.04
C LYS A 72 39.85 16.59 25.41
N TRP A 73 40.48 15.45 25.61
CA TRP A 73 40.70 14.93 26.95
C TRP A 73 41.94 15.61 27.55
N ILE A 74 41.78 16.02 28.80
CA ILE A 74 42.80 16.53 29.72
C ILE A 74 43.90 15.48 29.89
#